data_AF-A0A1V2LHH6-F1
#
_entry.id   AF-A0A1V2LHH6-F1
#
_cell.length_a   1.000
_cell.length_b   1.000
_cell.length_c   1.000
_cell.angle_alpha   90.00
_cell.angle_beta   90.00
_cell.angle_gamma   90.00
#
_symmetry.space_group_name_H-M   'P 1'
#
loop_
_entity.id
_entity.type
_entity.pdbx_description
1 polymer ?
#
loop_
_entity_poly.entity_id
_entity_poly.type
_entity_poly.pdbx_seq_one_letter_code
_entity_poly.pdbx_strand_id
1 'polypeptide(L)'
;MDFGLARIDVEISAFNEWRVETPKNSTFTLKLESGTAEIFGSELSPDLTYVFKEEMKFAVATYHGCKISYTCTVPLDLEYISEETILKQMLNLHLAIENCSVGGKYPRILIIGPKDSGKTSLARTLAAYALKTSEKQPMLINLDPHLPHFGIASQLSVAKLYDSLDIETSTIAESLTTGPGTGLYRSQVPHLKCFGLEKFNENLELYKSLISELSVELDAKMKASKDCGTVIIDTPSFNVSDWKLIQQIVDIFHVDLLLVVGNERLLVDLRKKLTLESNVTMIKTPRSSGCIEKEAKYERDLQQRSIRQYFYGVERSRLNPFTFHSSVKDFIFLQPNTNEPNAEFLDFMAGDADDIVKTEAADDDYNPAMQSDSHLAVPIKRNWKYKQMLRYIEEPKEVDLINSVVAIIDDKDFNFNKWSKLEGDEKLTELNKFVTTQSVLGYSYVSSCDDTTGKIKLLVPSPVSSMPGKILIVTEMRYQE
;
A
#
# COMPACT_ATOMS: atom_id res chain seq x y z
N MET A 1 22.25 27.23 19.40
CA MET A 1 22.84 28.06 18.33
C MET A 1 21.93 27.90 17.13
N ASP A 2 21.06 28.87 16.87
CA ASP A 2 20.26 28.90 15.65
C ASP A 2 21.17 29.27 14.49
N PHE A 3 21.51 28.29 13.66
CA PHE A 3 22.07 28.56 12.35
C PHE A 3 20.91 28.99 11.44
N GLY A 4 20.93 30.24 11.00
CA GLY A 4 19.79 30.95 10.43
C GLY A 4 19.18 30.33 9.18
N LEU A 5 17.93 29.89 9.31
CA LEU A 5 16.96 29.80 8.23
C LEU A 5 15.87 30.82 8.52
N ALA A 6 15.44 31.57 7.51
CA ALA A 6 14.36 32.53 7.66
C ALA A 6 13.08 31.77 8.03
N ARG A 7 12.50 32.10 9.19
CA ARG A 7 11.17 31.64 9.57
C ARG A 7 10.15 32.42 8.75
N ILE A 8 9.32 31.70 8.01
CA ILE A 8 8.24 32.27 7.19
C ILE A 8 6.92 31.89 7.84
N ASP A 9 6.05 32.88 8.02
CA ASP A 9 4.71 32.67 8.53
C ASP A 9 3.71 32.67 7.35
N VAL A 10 2.75 31.74 7.37
CA VAL A 10 1.69 31.64 6.37
C VAL A 10 0.34 31.65 7.09
N GLU A 11 -0.55 32.56 6.68
CA GLU A 11 -1.92 32.64 7.17
C GLU A 11 -2.87 32.01 6.16
N ILE A 12 -3.62 31.00 6.59
CA ILE A 12 -4.53 30.24 5.74
C ILE A 12 -5.96 30.53 6.21
N SER A 13 -6.80 31.02 5.31
CA SER A 13 -8.22 31.30 5.60
C SER A 13 -9.03 30.01 5.73
N ALA A 14 -10.17 30.09 6.42
CA ALA A 14 -11.10 28.97 6.58
C ALA A 14 -11.54 28.36 5.23
N PHE A 15 -11.53 27.03 5.14
CA PHE A 15 -11.83 26.23 3.95
C PHE A 15 -10.82 26.32 2.80
N ASN A 16 -9.65 26.91 3.04
CA ASN A 16 -8.53 26.92 2.10
C ASN A 16 -7.49 25.86 2.48
N GLU A 17 -6.58 25.61 1.55
CA GLU A 17 -5.40 24.79 1.78
C GLU A 17 -4.14 25.48 1.24
N TRP A 18 -3.03 25.35 1.96
CA TRP A 18 -1.71 25.76 1.48
C TRP A 18 -1.01 24.55 0.88
N ARG A 19 -0.69 24.63 -0.41
CA ARG A 19 -0.06 23.55 -1.18
C ARG A 19 1.44 23.78 -1.24
N VAL A 20 2.20 22.73 -0.97
CA VAL A 20 3.66 22.81 -0.80
C VAL A 20 4.34 21.68 -1.55
N GLU A 21 5.40 22.05 -2.28
CA GLU A 21 6.38 21.12 -2.83
C GLU A 21 7.76 21.47 -2.26
N THR A 22 8.32 20.56 -1.47
CA THR A 22 9.68 20.72 -0.91
C THR A 22 10.71 20.19 -1.89
N PRO A 23 11.91 20.80 -1.97
CA PRO A 23 12.96 20.34 -2.87
C PRO A 23 13.67 19.08 -2.35
N LYS A 24 14.43 18.43 -3.23
CA LYS A 24 15.31 17.30 -2.88
C LYS A 24 16.41 17.71 -1.90
N ASN A 25 16.89 16.75 -1.10
CA ASN A 25 17.94 16.95 -0.11
C ASN A 25 17.62 18.09 0.89
N SER A 26 16.33 18.34 1.14
CA SER A 26 15.89 19.41 2.04
C SER A 26 15.38 18.87 3.37
N THR A 27 15.42 19.73 4.38
CA THR A 27 14.71 19.54 5.64
C THR A 27 13.72 20.69 5.78
N PHE A 28 12.43 20.36 5.67
CA PHE A 28 11.33 21.28 5.86
C PHE A 28 10.73 21.08 7.25
N THR A 29 10.67 22.15 8.03
CA THR A 29 10.19 22.14 9.42
C THR A 29 8.95 23.00 9.52
N LEU A 30 7.84 22.44 9.99
CA LEU A 30 6.53 23.09 10.07
C LEU A 30 6.03 23.16 11.51
N LYS A 31 5.38 24.25 11.90
CA LYS A 31 4.71 24.38 13.20
C LYS A 31 3.37 25.10 13.05
N LEU A 32 2.35 24.63 13.77
CA LEU A 32 1.09 25.35 13.93
C LEU A 32 1.25 26.42 15.02
N GLU A 33 1.00 27.68 14.67
CA GLU A 33 1.14 28.82 15.60
C GLU A 33 -0.22 29.20 16.21
N SER A 34 -1.29 29.14 15.42
CA SER A 34 -2.66 29.37 15.90
C SER A 34 -3.71 28.76 14.97
N GLY A 35 -4.93 28.56 15.49
CA GLY A 35 -6.05 27.97 14.75
C GLY A 35 -5.98 26.45 14.70
N THR A 36 -6.59 25.86 13.66
CA THR A 36 -6.60 24.40 13.45
C THR A 36 -6.16 24.09 12.02
N ALA A 37 -5.37 23.05 11.84
CA ALA A 37 -4.86 22.66 10.53
C ALA A 37 -4.68 21.15 10.47
N GLU A 38 -4.74 20.59 9.27
CA GLU A 38 -4.52 19.16 9.04
C GLU A 38 -3.81 18.87 7.73
N ILE A 39 -3.09 17.74 7.69
CA ILE A 39 -2.49 17.18 6.48
C ILE A 39 -3.09 15.79 6.28
N PHE A 40 -3.81 15.60 5.18
CA PHE A 40 -4.55 14.36 4.88
C PHE A 40 -5.43 13.87 6.04
N GLY A 41 -6.11 14.81 6.72
CA GLY A 41 -6.99 14.55 7.86
C GLY A 41 -6.29 14.41 9.22
N SER A 42 -4.97 14.23 9.28
CA SER A 42 -4.22 14.25 10.55
C SER A 42 -4.07 15.68 11.06
N GLU A 43 -4.55 15.94 12.27
CA GLU A 43 -4.52 17.27 12.89
C GLU A 43 -3.10 17.65 13.33
N LEU A 44 -2.74 18.91 13.10
CA LEU A 44 -1.47 19.47 13.56
C LEU A 44 -1.62 19.98 14.99
N SER A 45 -0.75 19.51 15.89
CA SER A 45 -0.70 20.01 17.27
C SER A 45 0.13 21.30 17.36
N PRO A 46 -0.34 22.33 18.09
CA PRO A 46 0.46 23.54 18.37
C PRO A 46 1.75 23.28 19.16
N ASP A 47 1.78 22.19 19.92
CA ASP A 47 2.93 21.81 20.75
C ASP A 47 3.99 21.01 19.99
N LEU A 48 3.66 20.58 18.77
CA LEU A 48 4.54 19.79 17.92
C LEU A 48 5.08 20.63 16.77
N THR A 49 6.39 20.55 16.60
CA THR A 49 7.03 20.83 15.31
C THR A 49 6.93 19.56 14.47
N TYR A 50 6.87 19.65 13.14
CA TYR A 50 6.89 18.52 12.20
C TYR A 50 8.06 18.69 11.24
N VAL A 51 8.77 17.61 10.93
CA VAL A 51 10.00 17.62 10.11
C VAL A 51 9.83 16.66 8.95
N PHE A 52 9.84 17.21 7.75
CA PHE A 52 9.76 16.51 6.49
C PHE A 52 11.14 16.51 5.84
N LYS A 53 11.58 15.35 5.37
CA LYS A 53 12.86 15.16 4.69
C LYS A 53 12.63 14.88 3.22
N GLU A 54 13.57 15.35 2.40
CA GLU A 54 13.55 15.17 0.95
C GLU A 54 12.35 15.86 0.27
N GLU A 55 12.19 15.59 -1.02
CA GLU A 55 11.06 16.07 -1.81
C GLU A 55 9.74 15.45 -1.36
N MET A 56 8.82 16.30 -0.92
CA MET A 56 7.48 15.98 -0.42
C MET A 56 6.47 16.93 -1.06
N LYS A 57 5.31 16.40 -1.42
CA LYS A 57 4.20 17.13 -2.05
C LYS A 57 2.95 16.91 -1.22
N PHE A 58 2.43 17.96 -0.58
CA PHE A 58 1.29 17.87 0.32
C PHE A 58 0.53 19.20 0.42
N ALA A 59 -0.64 19.16 1.09
CA ALA A 59 -1.42 20.36 1.38
C ALA A 59 -1.75 20.42 2.88
N VAL A 60 -1.61 21.62 3.46
CA VAL A 60 -2.07 21.95 4.82
C VAL A 60 -3.45 22.58 4.69
N ALA A 61 -4.49 21.85 5.10
CA ALA A 61 -5.88 22.29 5.01
C ALA A 61 -6.38 22.84 6.36
N THR A 62 -7.36 23.74 6.32
CA THR A 62 -8.03 24.22 7.53
C THR A 62 -9.52 24.48 7.31
N TYR A 63 -10.35 24.12 8.29
CA TYR A 63 -11.78 24.41 8.30
C TYR A 63 -12.14 25.74 8.97
N HIS A 64 -11.26 26.26 9.83
CA HIS A 64 -11.54 27.42 10.68
C HIS A 64 -10.56 28.58 10.47
N GLY A 65 -9.51 28.35 9.68
CA GLY A 65 -8.39 29.26 9.53
C GLY A 65 -7.26 28.91 10.51
N CYS A 66 -6.03 29.17 10.08
CA CYS A 66 -4.85 28.94 10.89
C CYS A 66 -3.70 29.85 10.49
N LYS A 67 -2.73 29.93 11.39
CA LYS A 67 -1.40 30.47 11.12
C LYS A 67 -0.38 29.37 11.35
N ILE A 68 0.46 29.13 10.36
CA ILE A 68 1.58 28.21 10.46
C ILE A 68 2.89 28.98 10.30
N SER A 69 3.96 28.42 10.83
CA SER A 69 5.32 28.86 10.53
C SER A 69 6.14 27.71 9.98
N TYR A 70 7.07 28.01 9.07
CA TYR A 70 7.99 27.01 8.57
C TYR A 70 9.41 27.55 8.37
N THR A 71 10.36 26.62 8.33
CA THR A 71 11.71 26.83 7.83
C THR A 71 12.04 25.72 6.84
N CYS A 72 12.87 26.02 5.85
CA CYS A 72 13.37 25.02 4.91
C CYS A 72 14.84 25.28 4.61
N THR A 73 15.66 24.23 4.57
CA THR A 73 17.11 24.35 4.29
C THR A 73 17.40 24.83 2.87
N VAL A 74 16.44 24.65 1.96
CA VAL A 74 16.50 25.04 0.55
C VAL A 74 15.17 25.71 0.20
N PRO A 75 15.13 26.76 -0.65
CA PRO A 75 13.88 27.38 -1.06
C PRO A 75 12.87 26.36 -1.61
N LEU A 76 11.59 26.53 -1.30
CA LEU A 76 10.52 25.64 -1.79
C LEU A 76 10.47 25.64 -3.32
N ASP A 77 10.17 24.49 -3.92
CA ASP A 77 9.98 24.39 -5.37
C ASP A 77 8.66 25.05 -5.79
N LEU A 78 7.63 24.92 -4.94
CA LEU A 78 6.33 25.54 -5.13
C LEU A 78 5.63 25.75 -3.80
N GLU A 79 5.00 26.91 -3.63
CA GLU A 79 4.00 27.12 -2.58
C GLU A 79 2.92 28.12 -3.02
N TYR A 80 1.67 27.87 -2.62
CA TYR A 80 0.57 28.82 -2.77
C TYR A 80 -0.65 28.41 -1.94
N ILE A 81 -1.51 29.36 -1.61
CA ILE A 81 -2.81 29.11 -0.98
C ILE A 81 -3.87 28.94 -2.07
N SER A 82 -4.69 27.90 -1.96
CA SER A 82 -5.81 27.63 -2.85
C SER A 82 -7.14 27.74 -2.11
N GLU A 83 -8.07 28.49 -2.70
CA GLU A 83 -9.49 28.53 -2.31
C GLU A 83 -10.31 27.43 -3.00
N GLU A 84 -9.79 26.88 -4.11
CA GLU A 84 -10.40 25.77 -4.82
C GLU A 84 -10.06 24.45 -4.11
N THR A 85 -10.89 24.09 -3.13
CA THR A 85 -10.69 22.87 -2.31
C THR A 85 -11.91 21.95 -2.35
N ILE A 86 -11.71 20.71 -1.90
CA ILE A 86 -12.79 19.72 -1.74
C ILE A 86 -13.17 19.48 -0.27
N LEU A 87 -12.73 20.36 0.65
CA LEU A 87 -12.85 20.15 2.10
C LEU A 87 -14.30 19.94 2.55
N LYS A 88 -15.23 20.76 2.04
CA LYS A 88 -16.67 20.62 2.37
C LYS A 88 -17.23 19.28 1.90
N GLN A 89 -16.80 18.82 0.72
CA GLN A 89 -17.23 17.56 0.14
C GLN A 89 -16.65 16.37 0.92
N MET A 90 -15.39 16.47 1.39
CA MET A 90 -14.77 15.47 2.25
C MET A 90 -15.48 15.36 3.61
N LEU A 91 -15.77 16.49 4.25
CA LEU A 91 -16.50 16.51 5.51
C LEU A 91 -17.91 15.91 5.36
N ASN A 92 -18.66 16.33 4.33
CA ASN A 92 -19.99 15.78 4.06
C ASN A 92 -19.96 14.28 3.79
N LEU A 93 -18.97 13.80 3.02
CA LEU A 93 -18.79 12.38 2.73
C LEU A 93 -18.52 11.59 4.02
N HIS A 94 -17.60 12.08 4.86
CA HIS A 94 -17.29 11.45 6.14
C HIS A 94 -18.50 11.36 7.06
N LEU A 95 -19.24 12.46 7.24
CA LEU A 95 -20.45 12.47 8.06
C LEU A 95 -21.52 11.53 7.52
N ALA A 96 -21.66 11.40 6.20
CA ALA A 96 -22.57 10.45 5.59
C ALA A 96 -22.15 8.99 5.87
N ILE A 97 -20.85 8.69 5.79
CA ILE A 97 -20.29 7.37 6.14
C ILE A 97 -20.56 7.05 7.61
N GLU A 98 -20.32 7.98 8.53
CA GLU A 98 -20.58 7.79 9.96
C GLU A 98 -22.07 7.56 10.25
N ASN A 99 -22.96 8.24 9.53
CA ASN A 99 -24.41 8.02 9.64
C ASN A 99 -24.86 6.65 9.10
N CYS A 100 -24.04 5.98 8.27
CA CYS A 100 -24.27 4.60 7.87
C CYS A 100 -23.76 3.60 8.93
N SER A 101 -22.88 4.04 9.84
CA SER A 101 -22.26 3.21 10.88
C SER A 101 -23.18 2.96 12.09
N VAL A 102 -24.46 2.59 11.84
CA VAL A 102 -25.50 2.45 12.87
C VAL A 102 -25.63 0.99 13.32
N GLY A 103 -25.87 0.77 14.62
CA GLY A 103 -26.18 -0.55 15.16
C GLY A 103 -25.01 -1.54 15.10
N GLY A 104 -23.77 -1.04 15.09
CA GLY A 104 -22.56 -1.85 15.05
C GLY A 104 -22.20 -2.42 13.68
N LYS A 105 -22.88 -1.97 12.61
CA LYS A 105 -22.46 -2.20 11.23
C LYS A 105 -21.55 -1.06 10.81
N TYR A 106 -20.42 -1.37 10.19
CA TYR A 106 -19.48 -0.37 9.69
C TYR A 106 -19.22 -0.62 8.20
N PRO A 107 -19.31 0.41 7.34
CA PRO A 107 -19.25 0.23 5.91
C PRO A 107 -17.86 -0.19 5.44
N ARG A 108 -17.83 -1.00 4.39
CA ARG A 108 -16.61 -1.35 3.64
C ARG A 108 -16.55 -0.52 2.36
N ILE A 109 -15.54 0.33 2.26
CA ILE A 109 -15.43 1.39 1.27
C ILE A 109 -14.30 1.06 0.30
N LEU A 110 -14.62 0.94 -0.98
CA LEU A 110 -13.63 0.75 -2.05
C LEU A 110 -13.45 2.05 -2.83
N ILE A 111 -12.21 2.57 -2.84
CA ILE A 111 -11.86 3.79 -3.55
C ILE A 111 -11.22 3.41 -4.89
N ILE A 112 -11.78 3.89 -6.00
CA ILE A 112 -11.27 3.66 -7.36
C ILE A 112 -11.14 4.96 -8.15
N GLY A 113 -10.28 4.96 -9.15
CA GLY A 113 -10.00 6.15 -9.95
C GLY A 113 -8.69 6.06 -10.72
N PRO A 114 -8.46 6.99 -11.65
CA PRO A 114 -7.28 6.98 -12.50
C PRO A 114 -5.99 7.25 -11.72
N LYS A 115 -4.85 7.17 -12.40
CA LYS A 115 -3.54 7.55 -11.86
C LYS A 115 -3.64 9.00 -11.34
N ASP A 116 -3.08 9.22 -10.15
CA ASP A 116 -2.92 10.54 -9.54
C ASP A 116 -4.22 11.35 -9.31
N SER A 117 -5.35 10.65 -9.17
CA SER A 117 -6.65 11.30 -8.92
C SER A 117 -6.91 11.70 -7.46
N GLY A 118 -6.00 11.36 -6.53
CA GLY A 118 -6.14 11.61 -5.09
C GLY A 118 -6.75 10.46 -4.28
N LYS A 119 -6.75 9.22 -4.79
CA LYS A 119 -7.28 8.02 -4.09
C LYS A 119 -6.66 7.83 -2.71
N THR A 120 -5.34 7.83 -2.65
CA THR A 120 -4.59 7.66 -1.40
C THR A 120 -4.79 8.82 -0.43
N SER A 121 -4.86 10.06 -0.92
CA SER A 121 -5.18 11.22 -0.07
C SER A 121 -6.58 11.12 0.51
N LEU A 122 -7.57 10.68 -0.28
CA LEU A 122 -8.93 10.41 0.18
C LEU A 122 -8.96 9.29 1.23
N ALA A 123 -8.27 8.17 0.96
CA ALA A 123 -8.19 7.04 1.87
C ALA A 123 -7.59 7.43 3.23
N ARG A 124 -6.47 8.16 3.22
CA ARG A 124 -5.82 8.70 4.43
C ARG A 124 -6.74 9.66 5.19
N THR A 125 -7.40 10.57 4.48
CA THR A 125 -8.30 11.56 5.09
C THR A 125 -9.50 10.90 5.76
N LEU A 126 -10.17 9.97 5.08
CA LEU A 126 -11.29 9.22 5.66
C LEU A 126 -10.85 8.38 6.86
N ALA A 127 -9.67 7.76 6.79
CA ALA A 127 -9.13 6.97 7.89
C ALA A 127 -8.80 7.84 9.12
N ALA A 128 -8.19 9.00 8.90
CA ALA A 128 -7.91 9.97 9.96
C ALA A 128 -9.18 10.57 10.57
N TYR A 129 -10.21 10.84 9.77
CA TYR A 129 -11.50 11.31 10.29
C TYR A 129 -12.24 10.24 11.09
N ALA A 130 -12.23 8.99 10.62
CA ALA A 130 -12.79 7.87 11.38
C ALA A 130 -12.08 7.68 12.74
N LEU A 131 -10.76 7.84 12.80
CA LEU A 131 -10.02 7.84 14.08
C LEU A 131 -10.48 8.95 15.05
N LYS A 132 -10.93 10.10 14.54
CA LYS A 132 -11.39 11.23 15.36
C LYS A 132 -12.83 11.06 15.86
N THR A 133 -13.72 10.49 15.05
CA THR A 133 -15.18 10.52 15.33
C THR A 133 -15.79 9.17 15.64
N SER A 134 -15.23 8.07 15.11
CA SER A 134 -15.85 6.76 15.21
C SER A 134 -15.64 6.15 16.59
N GLU A 135 -16.63 5.39 17.06
CA GLU A 135 -16.51 4.60 18.30
C GLU A 135 -15.54 3.41 18.15
N LYS A 136 -15.14 3.08 16.91
CA LYS A 136 -14.35 1.91 16.55
C LYS A 136 -13.15 2.30 15.73
N GLN A 137 -12.13 1.46 15.80
CA GLN A 137 -10.89 1.64 15.09
C GLN A 137 -11.02 1.27 13.60
N PRO A 138 -10.77 2.22 12.67
CA PRO A 138 -10.90 1.94 11.25
C PRO A 138 -9.82 0.95 10.78
N MET A 139 -10.16 0.21 9.72
CA MET A 139 -9.25 -0.67 9.00
C MET A 139 -8.82 0.02 7.70
N LEU A 140 -7.53 0.18 7.48
CA LEU A 140 -6.97 0.68 6.22
C LEU A 140 -6.32 -0.47 5.44
N ILE A 141 -6.70 -0.60 4.18
CA ILE A 141 -6.20 -1.62 3.26
C ILE A 141 -5.55 -0.94 2.07
N ASN A 142 -4.33 -1.34 1.74
CA ASN A 142 -3.63 -0.93 0.53
C ASN A 142 -3.57 -2.11 -0.45
N LEU A 143 -4.21 -1.96 -1.60
CA LEU A 143 -4.12 -2.90 -2.71
C LEU A 143 -3.19 -2.41 -3.83
N ASP A 144 -2.56 -1.25 -3.70
CA ASP A 144 -1.59 -0.73 -4.67
C ASP A 144 -0.16 -1.14 -4.27
N PRO A 145 0.47 -2.10 -4.99
CA PRO A 145 1.84 -2.51 -4.68
C PRO A 145 2.85 -1.37 -4.89
N HIS A 146 2.51 -0.32 -5.63
CA HIS A 146 3.41 0.81 -5.84
C HIS A 146 3.55 1.71 -4.60
N LEU A 147 2.60 1.66 -3.66
CA LEU A 147 2.57 2.52 -2.47
C LEU A 147 3.24 1.84 -1.26
N PRO A 148 4.13 2.54 -0.53
CA PRO A 148 4.83 1.97 0.62
C PRO A 148 4.03 2.06 1.92
N HIS A 149 2.78 1.59 1.95
CA HIS A 149 1.94 1.70 3.15
C HIS A 149 2.33 0.67 4.22
N PHE A 150 2.73 1.16 5.41
CA PHE A 150 3.15 0.38 6.58
C PHE A 150 4.41 -0.49 6.41
N GLY A 151 5.19 -0.28 5.35
CA GLY A 151 6.46 -0.96 5.08
C GLY A 151 7.12 -0.36 3.85
N ILE A 152 7.61 -1.20 2.93
CA ILE A 152 8.18 -0.77 1.64
C ILE A 152 7.16 -0.88 0.50
N ALA A 153 7.51 -0.52 -0.74
CA ALA A 153 6.70 -0.84 -1.91
C ALA A 153 6.80 -2.34 -2.29
N SER A 154 6.05 -2.79 -3.29
CA SER A 154 5.87 -4.18 -3.73
C SER A 154 5.11 -5.09 -2.74
N GLN A 155 4.21 -4.52 -1.95
CA GLN A 155 3.39 -5.26 -0.99
C GLN A 155 1.95 -4.77 -0.97
N LEU A 156 1.06 -5.63 -0.47
CA LEU A 156 -0.31 -5.29 -0.14
C LEU A 156 -0.46 -5.35 1.39
N SER A 157 -1.31 -4.51 1.97
CA SER A 157 -1.39 -4.41 3.43
C SER A 157 -2.80 -4.26 3.96
N VAL A 158 -3.02 -4.77 5.18
CA VAL A 158 -4.19 -4.51 6.02
C VAL A 158 -3.74 -4.10 7.42
N ALA A 159 -4.21 -2.96 7.90
CA ALA A 159 -3.88 -2.46 9.23
C ALA A 159 -5.13 -1.98 9.95
N LYS A 160 -5.29 -2.38 11.22
CA LYS A 160 -6.19 -1.68 12.14
C LYS A 160 -5.45 -0.46 12.66
N LEU A 161 -6.01 0.72 12.46
CA LEU A 161 -5.42 1.96 12.95
C LEU A 161 -5.81 2.15 14.41
N TYR A 162 -4.87 2.57 15.25
CA TYR A 162 -5.13 2.77 16.69
C TYR A 162 -4.96 4.22 17.15
N ASP A 163 -4.35 5.04 16.33
CA ASP A 163 -3.93 6.40 16.66
C ASP A 163 -3.75 7.20 15.37
N SER A 164 -3.55 8.50 15.50
CA SER A 164 -3.35 9.43 14.40
C SER A 164 -2.27 8.95 13.43
N LEU A 165 -2.50 9.19 12.14
CA LEU A 165 -1.54 8.87 11.10
C LEU A 165 -0.34 9.81 11.17
N ASP A 166 0.85 9.25 11.02
CA ASP A 166 2.09 10.02 11.02
C ASP A 166 2.28 10.67 9.64
N ILE A 167 2.41 11.99 9.66
CA ILE A 167 2.54 12.82 8.46
C ILE A 167 4.00 13.05 8.06
N GLU A 168 4.96 12.81 8.97
CA GLU A 168 6.40 12.96 8.71
C GLU A 168 6.95 11.77 7.89
N THR A 169 6.21 10.66 7.87
CA THR A 169 6.59 9.41 7.23
C THR A 169 6.04 9.25 5.80
N SER A 170 6.82 8.56 4.96
CA SER A 170 6.35 8.09 3.64
C SER A 170 5.35 6.91 3.74
N THR A 171 5.32 6.22 4.87
CA THR A 171 4.65 4.92 5.08
C THR A 171 3.32 4.98 5.84
N ILE A 172 2.73 6.18 6.02
CA ILE A 172 1.48 6.46 6.77
C ILE A 172 1.59 6.32 8.28
N ALA A 173 2.34 5.34 8.78
CA ALA A 173 2.53 5.16 10.20
C ALA A 173 3.84 4.42 10.51
N GLU A 174 4.24 4.50 11.77
CA GLU A 174 5.35 3.75 12.34
C GLU A 174 4.89 2.31 12.68
N SER A 175 5.68 1.31 12.28
CA SER A 175 5.53 -0.08 12.74
C SER A 175 6.23 -0.27 14.09
N LEU A 176 5.91 -1.35 14.81
CA LEU A 176 6.55 -1.66 16.09
C LEU A 176 8.09 -1.64 16.00
N THR A 177 8.73 -0.93 16.93
CA THR A 177 10.18 -0.90 17.11
C THR A 177 10.55 -1.52 18.46
N THR A 178 11.82 -1.85 18.69
CA THR A 178 12.28 -2.39 19.98
C THR A 178 12.34 -1.33 21.10
N GLY A 179 12.23 -0.04 20.73
CA GLY A 179 12.23 1.09 21.64
C GLY A 179 10.87 1.79 21.68
N PRO A 180 10.79 2.99 22.27
CA PRO A 180 9.55 3.76 22.35
C PRO A 180 9.09 4.37 21.01
N GLY A 181 9.73 4.02 19.89
CA GLY A 181 9.45 4.60 18.58
C GLY A 181 9.68 6.12 18.54
N THR A 182 8.79 6.85 17.87
CA THR A 182 8.72 8.33 17.94
C THR A 182 8.27 8.85 19.30
N GLY A 183 7.59 8.03 20.10
CA GLY A 183 6.95 8.43 21.36
C GLY A 183 5.74 9.36 21.19
N LEU A 184 5.35 9.68 19.95
CA LEU A 184 4.24 10.58 19.62
C LEU A 184 2.99 9.83 19.19
N TYR A 185 3.19 8.79 18.37
CA TYR A 185 2.11 7.99 17.82
C TYR A 185 2.25 6.56 18.31
N ARG A 186 1.11 5.90 18.54
CA ARG A 186 1.11 4.47 18.77
C ARG A 186 1.55 3.73 17.50
N SER A 187 2.53 2.83 17.64
CA SER A 187 2.92 1.97 16.52
C SER A 187 1.77 1.08 16.04
N GLN A 188 1.71 0.89 14.74
CA GLN A 188 0.71 0.05 14.08
C GLN A 188 1.27 -1.37 13.87
N VAL A 189 0.35 -2.34 13.75
CA VAL A 189 0.68 -3.75 13.50
C VAL A 189 -0.01 -4.18 12.20
N PRO A 190 0.58 -3.83 11.04
CA PRO A 190 0.03 -4.21 9.75
C PRO A 190 0.25 -5.70 9.50
N HIS A 191 -0.59 -6.27 8.65
CA HIS A 191 -0.32 -7.55 8.01
C HIS A 191 -0.02 -7.30 6.54
N LEU A 192 1.06 -7.92 6.06
CA LEU A 192 1.71 -7.55 4.81
C LEU A 192 1.80 -8.80 3.93
N LYS A 193 1.35 -8.69 2.69
CA LYS A 193 1.53 -9.72 1.65
C LYS A 193 2.55 -9.24 0.65
N CYS A 194 3.62 -10.02 0.46
CA CYS A 194 4.64 -9.71 -0.55
C CYS A 194 4.10 -10.02 -1.94
N PHE A 195 3.88 -8.99 -2.75
CA PHE A 195 3.63 -9.15 -4.18
C PHE A 195 4.95 -9.22 -4.95
N GLY A 196 5.93 -8.42 -4.53
CA GLY A 196 7.31 -8.43 -5.02
C GLY A 196 7.52 -7.80 -6.40
N LEU A 197 6.45 -7.37 -7.10
CA LEU A 197 6.49 -6.63 -8.36
C LEU A 197 5.92 -5.22 -8.17
N GLU A 198 6.22 -4.29 -9.09
CA GLU A 198 5.75 -2.90 -9.01
C GLU A 198 4.29 -2.71 -9.47
N LYS A 199 3.83 -3.44 -10.49
CA LYS A 199 2.50 -3.26 -11.08
C LYS A 199 1.67 -4.52 -10.94
N PHE A 200 0.44 -4.35 -10.46
CA PHE A 200 -0.49 -5.46 -10.22
C PHE A 200 -0.74 -6.36 -11.45
N ASN A 201 -0.60 -5.80 -12.67
CA ASN A 201 -0.85 -6.50 -13.92
C ASN A 201 0.34 -7.33 -14.43
N GLU A 202 1.53 -7.20 -13.82
CA GLU A 202 2.70 -8.04 -14.16
C GLU A 202 2.52 -9.49 -13.72
N ASN A 203 1.68 -9.73 -12.70
CA ASN A 203 1.23 -11.08 -12.35
C ASN A 203 -0.16 -11.04 -11.70
N LEU A 204 -1.19 -10.99 -12.54
CA LEU A 204 -2.57 -10.87 -12.09
C LEU A 204 -3.04 -12.06 -11.24
N GLU A 205 -2.55 -13.26 -11.53
CA GLU A 205 -2.88 -14.48 -10.78
C GLU A 205 -2.37 -14.38 -9.33
N LEU A 206 -1.09 -14.01 -9.15
CA LEU A 206 -0.53 -13.77 -7.84
C LEU A 206 -1.26 -12.62 -7.12
N TYR A 207 -1.51 -11.50 -7.80
CA TYR A 207 -2.22 -10.35 -7.23
C TYR A 207 -3.61 -10.72 -6.71
N LYS A 208 -4.41 -11.42 -7.53
CA LYS A 208 -5.75 -11.92 -7.14
C LYS A 208 -5.67 -12.88 -5.95
N SER A 209 -4.68 -13.77 -5.93
CA SER A 209 -4.46 -14.69 -4.80
C SER A 209 -4.15 -13.94 -3.51
N LEU A 210 -3.23 -12.99 -3.53
CA LEU A 210 -2.84 -12.22 -2.34
C LEU A 210 -3.99 -11.35 -1.80
N ILE A 211 -4.78 -10.72 -2.68
CA ILE A 211 -6.01 -10.01 -2.29
C ILE A 211 -6.99 -10.94 -1.57
N SER A 212 -7.18 -12.15 -2.11
CA SER A 212 -8.09 -13.12 -1.52
C SER A 212 -7.62 -13.63 -0.16
N GLU A 213 -6.31 -13.73 0.06
CA GLU A 213 -5.76 -14.02 1.40
C GLU A 213 -5.91 -12.82 2.36
N LEU A 214 -5.71 -11.59 1.89
CA LEU A 214 -5.92 -10.37 2.69
C LEU A 214 -7.37 -10.22 3.16
N SER A 215 -8.36 -10.58 2.34
CA SER A 215 -9.76 -10.47 2.75
C SER A 215 -10.11 -11.46 3.87
N VAL A 216 -9.57 -12.68 3.80
CA VAL A 216 -9.73 -13.70 4.84
C VAL A 216 -9.11 -13.20 6.16
N GLU A 217 -7.95 -12.56 6.07
CA GLU A 217 -7.27 -11.96 7.23
C GLU A 217 -8.05 -10.77 7.83
N LEU A 218 -8.61 -9.90 6.99
CA LEU A 218 -9.51 -8.84 7.42
C LEU A 218 -10.71 -9.41 8.18
N ASP A 219 -11.41 -10.38 7.60
CA ASP A 219 -12.60 -10.97 8.21
C ASP A 219 -12.26 -11.69 9.53
N ALA A 220 -11.13 -12.39 9.58
CA ALA A 220 -10.64 -13.02 10.81
C ALA A 220 -10.37 -11.98 11.91
N LYS A 221 -9.73 -10.84 11.57
CA LYS A 221 -9.50 -9.73 12.52
C LYS A 221 -10.80 -9.10 13.01
N MET A 222 -11.73 -8.80 12.11
CA MET A 222 -13.02 -8.20 12.46
C MET A 222 -13.85 -9.16 13.33
N LYS A 223 -13.78 -10.47 13.07
CA LYS A 223 -14.45 -11.48 13.91
C LYS A 223 -13.80 -11.62 15.29
N ALA A 224 -12.47 -11.51 15.37
CA ALA A 224 -11.72 -11.61 16.62
C ALA A 224 -11.81 -10.36 17.50
N SER A 225 -12.09 -9.18 16.91
CA SER A 225 -12.10 -7.91 17.62
C SER A 225 -13.41 -7.14 17.39
N LYS A 226 -14.16 -6.89 18.47
CA LYS A 226 -15.36 -6.03 18.47
C LYS A 226 -15.05 -4.53 18.33
N ASP A 227 -13.79 -4.19 18.17
CA ASP A 227 -13.26 -2.83 18.10
C ASP A 227 -12.94 -2.41 16.65
N CYS A 228 -13.18 -3.26 15.66
CA CYS A 228 -13.03 -2.91 14.26
C CYS A 228 -14.22 -2.08 13.75
N GLY A 229 -13.91 -0.98 13.08
CA GLY A 229 -14.86 -0.05 12.48
C GLY A 229 -14.86 -0.10 10.96
N THR A 230 -15.07 1.06 10.35
CA THR A 230 -15.11 1.27 8.90
C THR A 230 -13.88 0.71 8.21
N VAL A 231 -14.07 0.01 7.08
CA VAL A 231 -12.98 -0.52 6.26
C VAL A 231 -12.78 0.38 5.06
N ILE A 232 -11.56 0.83 4.83
CA ILE A 232 -11.19 1.73 3.74
C ILE A 232 -10.15 1.04 2.87
N ILE A 233 -10.47 0.85 1.59
CA ILE A 233 -9.66 0.08 0.65
C ILE A 233 -9.16 1.04 -0.44
N ASP A 234 -7.85 1.33 -0.40
CA ASP A 234 -7.13 2.05 -1.45
C ASP A 234 -6.67 1.08 -2.55
N THR A 235 -6.71 1.52 -3.80
CA THR A 235 -6.48 0.67 -4.98
C THR A 235 -5.45 1.28 -5.92
N PRO A 236 -4.81 0.47 -6.78
CA PRO A 236 -4.00 1.01 -7.86
C PRO A 236 -4.88 1.76 -8.87
N SER A 237 -4.25 2.40 -9.85
CA SER A 237 -5.01 2.99 -10.96
C SER A 237 -5.74 1.92 -11.75
N PHE A 238 -7.07 1.98 -11.76
CA PHE A 238 -7.90 1.12 -12.59
C PHE A 238 -8.49 1.85 -13.79
N ASN A 239 -8.58 1.12 -14.89
CA ASN A 239 -9.27 1.49 -16.11
C ASN A 239 -10.59 0.71 -16.26
N VAL A 240 -11.40 1.09 -17.24
CA VAL A 240 -12.67 0.41 -17.57
C VAL A 240 -12.46 -1.04 -18.03
N SER A 241 -11.25 -1.40 -18.47
CA SER A 241 -10.85 -2.78 -18.78
C SER A 241 -10.82 -3.67 -17.55
N ASP A 242 -10.51 -3.11 -16.39
CA ASP A 242 -10.21 -3.86 -15.16
C ASP A 242 -11.47 -4.19 -14.36
N TRP A 243 -12.65 -4.00 -14.97
CA TRP A 243 -13.96 -4.17 -14.31
C TRP A 243 -14.14 -5.57 -13.69
N LYS A 244 -13.59 -6.63 -14.28
CA LYS A 244 -13.63 -7.98 -13.70
C LYS A 244 -12.89 -8.06 -12.37
N LEU A 245 -11.70 -7.46 -12.31
CA LEU A 245 -10.90 -7.37 -11.09
C LEU A 245 -11.60 -6.49 -10.05
N ILE A 246 -12.18 -5.37 -10.47
CA ILE A 246 -12.97 -4.50 -9.58
C ILE A 246 -14.16 -5.28 -8.99
N GLN A 247 -14.92 -6.00 -9.81
CA GLN A 247 -16.03 -6.84 -9.35
C GLN A 247 -15.53 -7.89 -8.35
N GLN A 248 -14.42 -8.56 -8.65
CA GLN A 248 -13.83 -9.54 -7.74
C GLN A 248 -13.44 -8.92 -6.39
N ILE A 249 -12.85 -7.71 -6.39
CA ILE A 249 -12.53 -7.00 -5.14
C ILE A 249 -13.80 -6.63 -4.36
N VAL A 250 -14.84 -6.15 -5.05
CA VAL A 250 -16.15 -5.83 -4.46
C VAL A 250 -16.73 -7.04 -3.74
N ASP A 251 -16.76 -8.19 -4.42
CA ASP A 251 -17.36 -9.41 -3.89
C ASP A 251 -16.53 -9.98 -2.73
N ILE A 252 -15.21 -10.07 -2.88
CA ILE A 252 -14.31 -10.69 -1.91
C ILE A 252 -14.20 -9.86 -0.62
N PHE A 253 -14.24 -8.54 -0.72
CA PHE A 253 -14.23 -7.66 0.46
C PHE A 253 -15.62 -7.32 0.97
N HIS A 254 -16.71 -7.76 0.32
CA HIS A 254 -18.09 -7.40 0.68
C HIS A 254 -18.28 -5.88 0.77
N VAL A 255 -17.90 -5.18 -0.30
CA VAL A 255 -17.91 -3.70 -0.35
C VAL A 255 -19.34 -3.16 -0.30
N ASP A 256 -19.62 -2.23 0.62
CA ASP A 256 -20.90 -1.53 0.74
C ASP A 256 -20.93 -0.23 -0.08
N LEU A 257 -19.77 0.43 -0.23
CA LEU A 257 -19.66 1.75 -0.85
C LEU A 257 -18.48 1.81 -1.82
N LEU A 258 -18.77 2.05 -3.09
CA LEU A 258 -17.78 2.27 -4.15
C LEU A 258 -17.65 3.77 -4.43
N LEU A 259 -16.46 4.33 -4.20
CA LEU A 259 -16.13 5.74 -4.44
C LEU A 259 -15.31 5.88 -5.71
N VAL A 260 -15.87 6.51 -6.75
CA VAL A 260 -15.18 6.79 -8.02
C VAL A 260 -14.63 8.22 -8.02
N VAL A 261 -13.31 8.35 -7.92
CA VAL A 261 -12.64 9.65 -7.79
C VAL A 261 -12.46 10.31 -9.16
N GLY A 262 -13.14 11.45 -9.35
CA GLY A 262 -12.85 12.42 -10.41
C GLY A 262 -13.12 11.98 -11.86
N ASN A 263 -13.68 10.79 -12.10
CA ASN A 263 -13.83 10.25 -13.45
C ASN A 263 -15.28 9.78 -13.71
N GLU A 264 -16.03 10.62 -14.42
CA GLU A 264 -17.44 10.36 -14.73
C GLU A 264 -17.64 9.27 -15.77
N ARG A 265 -16.74 9.18 -16.76
CA ARG A 265 -16.77 8.11 -17.76
C ARG A 265 -16.55 6.76 -17.10
N LEU A 266 -15.53 6.67 -16.24
CA LEU A 266 -15.25 5.46 -15.45
C LEU A 266 -16.48 5.06 -14.61
N LEU A 267 -17.12 6.02 -13.92
CA LEU A 267 -18.35 5.76 -13.18
C LEU A 267 -19.43 5.15 -14.09
N VAL A 268 -19.76 5.82 -15.20
CA VAL A 268 -20.85 5.40 -16.11
C VAL A 268 -20.57 4.03 -16.71
N ASP A 269 -19.33 3.77 -17.12
CA ASP A 269 -18.96 2.49 -17.72
C ASP A 269 -18.98 1.36 -16.69
N LEU A 270 -18.52 1.61 -15.46
CA LEU A 270 -18.60 0.63 -14.37
C LEU A 270 -20.05 0.36 -13.94
N ARG A 271 -20.94 1.37 -13.95
CA ARG A 271 -22.39 1.15 -13.72
C ARG A 271 -23.01 0.15 -14.69
N LYS A 272 -22.49 0.06 -15.91
CA LYS A 272 -22.99 -0.85 -16.95
C LYS A 272 -22.36 -2.23 -16.86
N LYS A 273 -21.11 -2.32 -16.41
CA LYS A 273 -20.32 -3.57 -16.41
C LYS A 273 -20.37 -4.34 -15.09
N LEU A 274 -20.43 -3.64 -13.95
CA LEU A 274 -20.48 -4.27 -12.63
C LEU A 274 -21.88 -4.80 -12.34
N THR A 275 -21.96 -5.99 -11.76
CA THR A 275 -23.18 -6.59 -11.22
C THR A 275 -23.14 -6.43 -9.71
N LEU A 276 -23.70 -5.33 -9.21
CA LEU A 276 -23.67 -4.98 -7.80
C LEU A 276 -24.96 -5.42 -7.09
N GLU A 277 -24.84 -5.91 -5.86
CA GLU A 277 -26.00 -6.18 -5.02
C GLU A 277 -26.77 -4.88 -4.69
N SER A 278 -28.06 -4.98 -4.36
CA SER A 278 -28.91 -3.82 -4.10
C SER A 278 -28.47 -2.92 -2.94
N ASN A 279 -27.69 -3.47 -2.01
CA ASN A 279 -27.10 -2.80 -0.85
C ASN A 279 -25.80 -2.05 -1.19
N VAL A 280 -25.16 -2.34 -2.32
CA VAL A 280 -23.89 -1.71 -2.70
C VAL A 280 -24.18 -0.37 -3.39
N THR A 281 -23.66 0.70 -2.80
CA THR A 281 -23.84 2.06 -3.32
C THR A 281 -22.60 2.50 -4.09
N MET A 282 -22.79 3.09 -5.29
CA MET A 282 -21.69 3.61 -6.10
C MET A 282 -21.86 5.10 -6.39
N ILE A 283 -20.94 5.91 -5.87
CA ILE A 283 -20.96 7.38 -5.98
C ILE A 283 -19.65 7.94 -6.56
N LYS A 284 -19.74 9.11 -7.19
CA LYS A 284 -18.57 9.88 -7.64
C LYS A 284 -18.13 10.83 -6.54
N THR A 285 -16.83 10.92 -6.32
CA THR A 285 -16.22 11.96 -5.48
C THR A 285 -15.42 12.93 -6.38
N PRO A 286 -15.36 14.23 -6.03
CA PRO A 286 -14.57 15.18 -6.81
C PRO A 286 -13.07 14.88 -6.67
N ARG A 287 -12.32 15.04 -7.76
CA ARG A 287 -10.85 15.10 -7.70
C ARG A 287 -10.46 16.47 -7.12
N SER A 288 -9.51 16.50 -6.17
CA SER A 288 -8.94 17.77 -5.71
C SER A 288 -8.15 18.43 -6.84
N SER A 289 -8.29 19.74 -7.02
CA SER A 289 -7.45 20.49 -7.97
C SER A 289 -5.98 20.54 -7.55
N GLY A 290 -5.65 20.16 -6.30
CA GLY A 290 -4.29 20.01 -5.81
C GLY A 290 -3.63 18.67 -6.14
N CYS A 291 -4.36 17.73 -6.76
CA CYS A 291 -3.79 16.46 -7.17
C CYS A 291 -2.91 16.62 -8.41
N ILE A 292 -1.62 16.38 -8.24
CA ILE A 292 -0.59 16.50 -9.28
C ILE A 292 -0.24 15.15 -9.90
N GLU A 293 0.14 15.17 -11.17
CA GLU A 293 0.68 13.99 -11.86
C GLU A 293 2.10 13.74 -11.38
N LYS A 294 2.35 12.53 -10.87
CA LYS A 294 3.66 12.17 -10.33
C LYS A 294 4.58 11.75 -11.45
N GLU A 295 5.74 12.40 -11.50
CA GLU A 295 6.84 11.96 -12.35
C GLU A 295 7.38 10.61 -11.87
N ALA A 296 7.78 9.75 -12.80
CA ALA A 296 8.37 8.45 -12.47
C ALA A 296 9.62 8.55 -11.58
N LYS A 297 10.34 9.68 -11.65
CA LYS A 297 11.50 9.96 -10.78
C LYS A 297 11.07 10.13 -9.33
N TYR A 298 10.05 10.97 -9.08
CA TYR A 298 9.49 11.18 -7.75
C TYR A 298 8.95 9.88 -7.15
N GLU A 299 8.28 9.06 -7.96
CA GLU A 299 7.78 7.74 -7.56
C GLU A 299 8.91 6.82 -7.08
N ARG A 300 10.01 6.73 -7.84
CA ARG A 300 11.21 5.96 -7.43
C ARG A 300 11.85 6.53 -6.17
N ASP A 301 11.95 7.85 -6.05
CA ASP A 301 12.54 8.47 -4.86
C ASP A 301 11.70 8.20 -3.61
N LEU A 302 10.37 8.15 -3.74
CA LEU A 302 9.47 7.75 -2.66
C LEU A 302 9.69 6.29 -2.24
N GLN A 303 9.89 5.38 -3.20
CA GLN A 303 10.22 3.98 -2.92
C GLN A 303 11.58 3.87 -2.19
N GLN A 304 12.63 4.53 -2.69
CA GLN A 304 13.95 4.55 -2.05
C GLN A 304 13.89 5.09 -0.62
N ARG A 305 13.12 6.18 -0.42
CA ARG A 305 12.90 6.76 0.90
C ARG A 305 12.22 5.79 1.86
N SER A 306 11.21 5.06 1.39
CA SER A 306 10.51 4.07 2.23
C SER A 306 11.43 2.92 2.68
N ILE A 307 12.32 2.45 1.80
CA ILE A 307 13.32 1.42 2.12
C ILE A 307 14.30 1.97 3.17
N ARG A 308 14.85 3.16 2.93
CA ARG A 308 15.75 3.81 3.90
C ARG A 308 15.06 4.00 5.25
N GLN A 309 13.81 4.46 5.24
CA GLN A 309 13.05 4.71 6.46
C GLN A 309 12.73 3.41 7.21
N TYR A 310 12.49 2.30 6.51
CA TYR A 310 12.28 1.00 7.13
C TYR A 310 13.49 0.54 7.97
N PHE A 311 14.72 0.73 7.47
CA PHE A 311 15.93 0.32 8.18
C PHE A 311 16.47 1.36 9.16
N TYR A 312 16.40 2.64 8.83
CA TYR A 312 17.05 3.73 9.57
C TYR A 312 16.08 4.63 10.33
N GLY A 313 14.77 4.42 10.17
CA GLY A 313 13.73 5.22 10.79
C GLY A 313 13.64 6.64 10.23
N VAL A 314 13.03 7.52 11.01
CA VAL A 314 12.85 8.95 10.71
C VAL A 314 13.75 9.80 11.62
N GLU A 315 13.84 11.10 11.37
CA GLU A 315 14.69 12.02 12.16
C GLU A 315 14.41 11.91 13.68
N ARG A 316 13.14 11.79 14.06
CA ARG A 316 12.70 11.68 15.47
C ARG A 316 12.91 10.31 16.09
N SER A 317 12.96 9.26 15.27
CA SER A 317 13.13 7.89 15.72
C SER A 317 14.10 7.20 14.81
N ARG A 318 15.39 7.41 15.08
CA ARG A 318 16.48 6.79 14.31
C ARG A 318 16.63 5.35 14.74
N LEU A 319 16.64 4.46 13.75
CA LEU A 319 16.86 3.04 13.92
C LEU A 319 18.30 2.68 13.52
N ASN A 320 18.80 1.59 14.09
CA ASN A 320 20.15 1.10 13.83
C ASN A 320 20.03 -0.32 13.28
N PRO A 321 20.05 -0.48 11.95
CA PRO A 321 20.00 -1.79 11.34
C PRO A 321 21.32 -2.55 11.61
N PHE A 322 21.28 -3.86 11.39
CA PHE A 322 22.40 -4.76 11.67
C PHE A 322 22.82 -5.49 10.40
N THR A 323 24.12 -5.70 10.20
CA THR A 323 24.62 -6.53 9.10
C THR A 323 24.76 -7.98 9.55
N PHE A 324 23.89 -8.84 9.02
CA PHE A 324 23.91 -10.28 9.22
C PHE A 324 24.75 -10.97 8.13
N HIS A 325 25.58 -11.93 8.53
CA HIS A 325 26.44 -12.70 7.64
C HIS A 325 25.98 -14.16 7.60
N SER A 326 25.81 -14.73 6.41
CA SER A 326 25.39 -16.14 6.23
C SER A 326 25.99 -16.76 4.97
N SER A 327 25.65 -18.02 4.70
CA SER A 327 25.75 -18.61 3.37
C SER A 327 24.45 -18.43 2.58
N VAL A 328 24.56 -18.26 1.26
CA VAL A 328 23.41 -18.30 0.35
C VAL A 328 22.60 -19.59 0.51
N LYS A 329 23.28 -20.71 0.82
CA LYS A 329 22.66 -22.04 1.00
C LYS A 329 21.78 -22.16 2.25
N ASP A 330 21.83 -21.19 3.16
CA ASP A 330 20.99 -21.19 4.36
C ASP A 330 19.54 -20.79 4.05
N PHE A 331 19.27 -20.29 2.84
CA PHE A 331 17.99 -19.72 2.43
C PHE A 331 17.40 -20.39 1.18
N ILE A 332 16.08 -20.25 1.05
CA ILE A 332 15.31 -20.58 -0.15
C ILE A 332 14.91 -19.26 -0.79
N PHE A 333 15.38 -19.00 -2.00
CA PHE A 333 15.04 -17.78 -2.73
C PHE A 333 13.93 -18.04 -3.75
N LEU A 334 12.90 -17.22 -3.67
CA LEU A 334 11.80 -17.16 -4.63
C LEU A 334 11.81 -15.81 -5.34
N GLN A 335 11.38 -15.80 -6.59
CA GLN A 335 11.14 -14.56 -7.33
C GLN A 335 9.75 -14.61 -7.95
N PRO A 336 8.92 -13.56 -7.81
CA PRO A 336 7.67 -13.49 -8.54
C PRO A 336 7.94 -13.55 -10.05
N ASN A 337 7.13 -14.32 -10.77
CA ASN A 337 7.21 -14.33 -12.22
C ASN A 337 6.56 -13.05 -12.76
N THR A 338 7.20 -12.45 -13.76
CA THR A 338 6.54 -11.49 -14.63
C THR A 338 5.90 -12.27 -15.78
N ASN A 339 4.57 -12.26 -15.84
CA ASN A 339 3.87 -12.73 -17.02
C ASN A 339 3.95 -11.58 -18.01
N GLU A 340 4.61 -11.76 -19.15
CA GLU A 340 4.45 -10.78 -20.24
C GLU A 340 2.94 -10.59 -20.46
N PRO A 341 2.45 -9.35 -20.57
CA PRO A 341 1.04 -9.12 -20.85
C PRO A 341 0.71 -9.97 -22.07
N ASN A 342 -0.24 -10.91 -21.90
CA ASN A 342 -0.56 -11.94 -22.87
C ASN A 342 -0.40 -11.42 -24.30
N ALA A 343 0.12 -12.27 -25.18
CA ALA A 343 0.19 -12.06 -26.62
C ALA A 343 -1.15 -11.56 -27.25
N GLU A 344 -2.27 -11.58 -26.52
CA GLU A 344 -3.50 -10.83 -26.80
C GLU A 344 -3.29 -9.33 -27.15
N PHE A 345 -2.28 -8.64 -26.59
CA PHE A 345 -1.98 -7.26 -26.97
C PHE A 345 -1.28 -7.17 -28.34
N LEU A 346 -0.48 -8.19 -28.70
CA LEU A 346 0.12 -8.32 -30.03
C LEU A 346 -0.90 -8.80 -31.07
N ASP A 347 -1.85 -9.66 -30.68
CA ASP A 347 -2.99 -10.11 -31.52
C ASP A 347 -3.97 -8.95 -31.82
N PHE A 348 -4.16 -8.04 -30.85
CA PHE A 348 -4.90 -6.79 -31.07
C PHE A 348 -4.20 -5.83 -32.05
N MET A 349 -2.87 -5.84 -32.10
CA MET A 349 -2.10 -5.03 -33.07
C MET A 349 -1.89 -5.73 -34.42
N ALA A 350 -2.09 -7.04 -34.50
CA ALA A 350 -1.90 -7.88 -35.68
C ALA A 350 -3.24 -8.47 -36.15
N GLY A 351 -4.19 -7.63 -36.59
CA GLY A 351 -5.48 -8.18 -37.01
C GLY A 351 -6.48 -7.22 -37.68
N ASP A 352 -6.06 -6.52 -38.74
CA ASP A 352 -6.94 -6.27 -39.90
C ASP A 352 -6.60 -7.37 -40.94
N ALA A 353 -7.04 -8.60 -40.65
CA ALA A 353 -7.05 -9.70 -41.61
C ALA A 353 -8.09 -10.70 -41.13
N ASP A 354 -9.19 -10.78 -41.88
CA ASP A 354 -10.23 -11.77 -41.74
C ASP A 354 -9.63 -13.18 -41.76
N ASP A 355 -9.53 -13.83 -40.59
CA ASP A 355 -9.66 -15.28 -40.47
C ASP A 355 -10.09 -15.65 -39.06
N ILE A 356 -11.31 -16.18 -38.97
CA ILE A 356 -11.93 -16.67 -37.74
C ILE A 356 -11.19 -17.95 -37.32
N VAL A 357 -10.12 -17.80 -36.54
CA VAL A 357 -9.61 -18.88 -35.69
C VAL A 357 -10.27 -18.69 -34.33
N LYS A 358 -11.12 -19.65 -33.92
CA LYS A 358 -11.62 -19.75 -32.55
C LYS A 358 -10.43 -20.03 -31.64
N THR A 359 -9.83 -19.00 -31.06
CA THR A 359 -8.99 -19.13 -29.89
C THR A 359 -9.89 -19.39 -28.69
N GLU A 360 -9.72 -20.55 -28.06
CA GLU A 360 -10.29 -20.83 -26.74
C GLU A 360 -9.72 -19.78 -25.78
N ALA A 361 -10.54 -18.80 -25.40
CA ALA A 361 -10.21 -17.86 -24.34
C ALA A 361 -9.84 -18.69 -23.11
N ALA A 362 -8.70 -18.38 -22.49
CA ALA A 362 -8.38 -18.93 -21.18
C ALA A 362 -9.53 -18.54 -20.25
N ASP A 363 -10.29 -19.54 -19.80
CA ASP A 363 -11.40 -19.37 -18.86
C ASP A 363 -10.86 -18.64 -17.61
N ASP A 364 -11.14 -17.33 -17.51
CA ASP A 364 -11.18 -16.64 -16.24
C ASP A 364 -12.35 -17.30 -15.47
N ASP A 365 -12.03 -18.23 -14.57
CA ASP A 365 -12.99 -19.01 -13.74
C ASP A 365 -13.93 -18.14 -12.87
N TYR A 366 -13.81 -16.81 -12.93
CA TYR A 366 -14.65 -15.89 -12.17
C TYR A 366 -15.90 -15.50 -12.97
N ASN A 367 -16.99 -16.25 -12.72
CA ASN A 367 -18.33 -15.95 -13.23
C ASN A 367 -19.23 -15.34 -12.13
N PRO A 368 -19.55 -14.03 -12.18
CA PRO A 368 -20.37 -13.37 -11.16
C PRO A 368 -21.80 -13.92 -11.09
N ALA A 369 -22.31 -14.56 -12.16
CA ALA A 369 -23.68 -15.11 -12.19
C ALA A 369 -23.86 -16.43 -11.41
N MET A 370 -22.76 -17.08 -10.97
CA MET A 370 -22.82 -18.35 -10.24
C MET A 370 -22.88 -18.20 -8.71
N GLN A 371 -22.88 -16.97 -8.16
CA GLN A 371 -22.71 -16.72 -6.73
C GLN A 371 -23.98 -16.20 -6.01
N SER A 372 -25.13 -16.09 -6.68
CA SER A 372 -26.32 -15.39 -6.16
C SER A 372 -27.08 -16.08 -5.02
N ASP A 373 -26.75 -17.32 -4.64
CA ASP A 373 -27.67 -18.17 -3.87
C ASP A 373 -27.25 -18.56 -2.45
N SER A 374 -26.19 -17.98 -1.84
CA SER A 374 -25.88 -18.28 -0.44
C SER A 374 -25.27 -17.14 0.38
N HIS A 375 -26.02 -16.66 1.38
CA HIS A 375 -25.60 -15.74 2.46
C HIS A 375 -24.58 -16.33 3.47
N LEU A 376 -23.83 -17.36 3.08
CA LEU A 376 -22.77 -17.94 3.88
C LEU A 376 -21.52 -17.92 3.00
N ALA A 377 -20.39 -17.50 3.55
CA ALA A 377 -19.08 -17.52 2.92
C ALA A 377 -18.77 -18.92 2.37
N VAL A 378 -19.21 -19.20 1.14
CA VAL A 378 -18.74 -20.34 0.38
C VAL A 378 -17.29 -20.02 0.10
N PRO A 379 -16.33 -20.85 0.56
CA PRO A 379 -14.94 -20.65 0.19
C PRO A 379 -14.92 -20.65 -1.33
N ILE A 380 -14.53 -19.52 -1.93
CA ILE A 380 -14.21 -19.47 -3.34
C ILE A 380 -13.32 -20.68 -3.58
N LYS A 381 -13.75 -21.62 -4.45
CA LYS A 381 -12.89 -22.74 -4.85
C LYS A 381 -11.73 -22.11 -5.60
N ARG A 382 -10.70 -21.77 -4.85
CA ARG A 382 -9.48 -21.10 -5.29
C ARG A 382 -8.66 -22.12 -6.07
N ASN A 383 -8.96 -22.27 -7.36
CA ASN A 383 -8.14 -23.08 -8.26
C ASN A 383 -6.99 -22.24 -8.81
N TRP A 384 -6.14 -21.74 -7.91
CA TRP A 384 -5.03 -20.88 -8.29
C TRP A 384 -3.98 -21.66 -9.08
N LYS A 385 -3.46 -21.05 -10.14
CA LYS A 385 -2.32 -21.56 -10.92
C LYS A 385 -1.01 -21.26 -10.20
N TYR A 386 -0.82 -21.87 -9.02
CA TYR A 386 0.32 -21.59 -8.13
C TYR A 386 1.68 -21.67 -8.82
N LYS A 387 1.88 -22.58 -9.79
CA LYS A 387 3.14 -22.72 -10.54
C LYS A 387 3.55 -21.46 -11.31
N GLN A 388 2.58 -20.61 -11.68
CA GLN A 388 2.81 -19.39 -12.47
C GLN A 388 3.11 -18.17 -11.59
N MET A 389 3.02 -18.29 -10.27
CA MET A 389 3.13 -17.14 -9.36
C MET A 389 4.57 -16.75 -9.04
N LEU A 390 5.36 -17.67 -8.49
CA LEU A 390 6.78 -17.46 -8.21
C LEU A 390 7.62 -18.61 -8.76
N ARG A 391 8.87 -18.33 -9.10
CA ARG A 391 9.89 -19.32 -9.45
C ARG A 391 10.90 -19.47 -8.32
N TYR A 392 11.47 -20.67 -8.22
CA TYR A 392 12.61 -20.94 -7.36
C TYR A 392 13.91 -20.51 -8.06
N ILE A 393 14.81 -19.85 -7.31
CA ILE A 393 16.16 -19.55 -7.78
C ILE A 393 17.08 -20.70 -7.33
N GLU A 394 17.34 -21.66 -8.23
CA GLU A 394 18.07 -22.90 -7.90
C GLU A 394 19.52 -22.67 -7.49
N GLU A 395 20.22 -21.78 -8.22
CA GLU A 395 21.60 -21.40 -7.96
C GLU A 395 21.67 -19.87 -7.88
N PRO A 396 21.30 -19.26 -6.73
CA PRO A 396 21.30 -17.81 -6.60
C PRO A 396 22.70 -17.26 -6.74
N LYS A 397 22.87 -16.32 -7.68
CA LYS A 397 24.13 -15.63 -7.94
C LYS A 397 24.07 -14.18 -7.47
N GLU A 398 25.23 -13.54 -7.44
CA GLU A 398 25.40 -12.14 -7.13
C GLU A 398 24.47 -11.27 -7.98
N VAL A 399 24.37 -11.54 -9.28
CA VAL A 399 23.50 -10.80 -10.21
C VAL A 399 22.00 -10.88 -9.86
N ASP A 400 21.57 -11.96 -9.23
CA ASP A 400 20.15 -12.14 -8.85
C ASP A 400 19.82 -11.38 -7.57
N LEU A 401 20.79 -11.32 -6.65
CA LEU A 401 20.54 -10.92 -5.26
C LEU A 401 21.10 -9.55 -4.90
N ILE A 402 22.24 -9.13 -5.46
CA ILE A 402 22.91 -7.91 -5.03
C ILE A 402 21.99 -6.70 -5.16
N ASN A 403 22.04 -5.83 -4.16
CA ASN A 403 21.23 -4.62 -4.04
C ASN A 403 19.71 -4.86 -3.98
N SER A 404 19.25 -6.10 -3.91
CA SER A 404 17.82 -6.41 -3.80
C SER A 404 17.30 -6.26 -2.37
N VAL A 405 16.03 -5.86 -2.26
CA VAL A 405 15.28 -6.01 -1.02
C VAL A 405 14.53 -7.35 -1.08
N VAL A 406 14.71 -8.17 -0.04
CA VAL A 406 14.08 -9.48 0.09
C VAL A 406 13.06 -9.45 1.21
N ALA A 407 11.87 -9.99 0.95
CA ALA A 407 10.84 -10.19 1.96
C ALA A 407 11.09 -11.51 2.69
N ILE A 408 11.08 -11.46 4.03
CA ILE A 408 11.27 -12.63 4.89
C ILE A 408 9.89 -13.21 5.20
N ILE A 409 9.65 -14.46 4.82
CA ILE A 409 8.38 -15.14 5.06
C ILE A 409 8.39 -15.87 6.40
N ASP A 410 7.28 -15.82 7.14
CA ASP A 410 7.06 -16.64 8.33
C ASP A 410 6.95 -18.11 7.92
N ASP A 411 8.02 -18.88 8.15
CA ASP A 411 8.11 -20.28 7.76
C ASP A 411 8.02 -21.26 8.95
N LYS A 412 7.57 -20.79 10.12
CA LYS A 412 7.47 -21.62 11.34
C LYS A 412 6.62 -22.88 11.14
N ASP A 413 5.58 -22.78 10.33
CA ASP A 413 4.63 -23.86 10.05
C ASP A 413 4.97 -24.62 8.76
N PHE A 414 6.09 -24.31 8.11
CA PHE A 414 6.51 -24.97 6.89
C PHE A 414 7.26 -26.28 7.17
N ASN A 415 6.77 -27.38 6.59
CA ASN A 415 7.37 -28.69 6.78
C ASN A 415 8.48 -28.96 5.74
N PHE A 416 9.70 -28.48 6.03
CA PHE A 416 10.87 -28.69 5.19
C PHE A 416 11.19 -30.16 4.90
N ASN A 417 10.92 -31.08 5.85
CA ASN A 417 11.20 -32.51 5.69
C ASN A 417 10.26 -33.21 4.71
N LYS A 418 9.01 -32.73 4.62
CA LYS A 418 8.04 -33.20 3.64
C LYS A 418 8.36 -32.58 2.29
N TRP A 419 8.57 -31.27 2.26
CA TRP A 419 8.85 -30.52 1.04
C TRP A 419 10.13 -30.99 0.32
N SER A 420 11.18 -31.36 1.07
CA SER A 420 12.43 -31.86 0.50
C SER A 420 12.30 -33.18 -0.25
N LYS A 421 11.22 -33.93 -0.02
CA LYS A 421 10.91 -35.20 -0.71
C LYS A 421 10.05 -35.02 -1.96
N LEU A 422 9.52 -33.83 -2.20
CA LEU A 422 8.76 -33.52 -3.42
C LEU A 422 9.72 -33.30 -4.59
N GLU A 423 9.24 -33.61 -5.79
CA GLU A 423 10.00 -33.47 -7.02
C GLU A 423 9.30 -32.52 -8.00
N GLY A 424 10.12 -31.84 -8.80
CA GLY A 424 9.68 -30.94 -9.87
C GLY A 424 8.59 -29.95 -9.45
N ASP A 425 7.53 -29.93 -10.24
CA ASP A 425 6.41 -29.00 -10.13
C ASP A 425 5.63 -29.05 -8.80
N GLU A 426 5.60 -30.19 -8.13
CA GLU A 426 4.89 -30.33 -6.85
C GLU A 426 5.58 -29.52 -5.76
N LYS A 427 6.92 -29.49 -5.80
CA LYS A 427 7.75 -28.76 -4.85
C LYS A 427 7.51 -27.25 -4.94
N LEU A 428 7.42 -26.71 -6.17
CA LEU A 428 7.13 -25.30 -6.41
C LEU A 428 5.68 -24.96 -6.02
N THR A 429 4.74 -25.86 -6.33
CA THR A 429 3.32 -25.67 -5.99
C THR A 429 3.09 -25.62 -4.48
N GLU A 430 3.71 -26.53 -3.70
CA GLU A 430 3.59 -26.51 -2.23
C GLU A 430 4.18 -25.23 -1.64
N LEU A 431 5.32 -24.77 -2.17
CA LEU A 431 5.98 -23.56 -1.72
C LEU A 431 5.14 -22.30 -2.06
N ASN A 432 4.68 -22.15 -3.29
CA ASN A 432 3.85 -21.01 -3.72
C ASN A 432 2.52 -20.97 -2.96
N LYS A 433 1.91 -22.13 -2.72
CA LYS A 433 0.72 -22.23 -1.87
C LYS A 433 1.00 -21.79 -0.44
N PHE A 434 2.14 -22.15 0.12
CA PHE A 434 2.51 -21.73 1.47
C PHE A 434 2.74 -20.22 1.53
N VAL A 435 3.68 -19.68 0.75
CA VAL A 435 4.11 -18.26 0.86
C VAL A 435 3.00 -17.26 0.57
N THR A 436 2.06 -17.56 -0.33
CA THR A 436 0.92 -16.68 -0.61
C THR A 436 -0.03 -16.54 0.59
N THR A 437 -0.14 -17.57 1.42
CA THR A 437 -0.95 -17.56 2.65
C THR A 437 -0.25 -16.91 3.84
N GLN A 438 1.07 -16.76 3.81
CA GLN A 438 1.83 -16.19 4.92
C GLN A 438 1.86 -14.66 4.91
N SER A 439 2.10 -14.07 6.08
CA SER A 439 2.45 -12.64 6.19
C SER A 439 3.97 -12.50 6.09
N VAL A 440 4.42 -11.33 5.62
CA VAL A 440 5.82 -10.94 5.68
C VAL A 440 6.19 -10.62 7.13
N LEU A 441 7.29 -11.20 7.62
CA LEU A 441 7.87 -10.91 8.94
C LEU A 441 8.62 -9.58 8.95
N GLY A 442 9.25 -9.25 7.82
CA GLY A 442 10.03 -8.05 7.61
C GLY A 442 10.83 -8.14 6.32
N TYR A 443 11.71 -7.17 6.12
CA TYR A 443 12.55 -7.07 4.94
C TYR A 443 14.02 -7.09 5.30
N SER A 444 14.83 -7.57 4.37
CA SER A 444 16.28 -7.45 4.43
C SER A 444 16.81 -6.90 3.11
N TYR A 445 17.94 -6.19 3.18
CA TYR A 445 18.62 -5.68 2.00
C TYR A 445 19.92 -6.47 1.78
N VAL A 446 20.10 -7.00 0.57
CA VAL A 446 21.29 -7.76 0.20
C VAL A 446 22.41 -6.79 -0.18
N SER A 447 23.28 -6.47 0.77
CA SER A 447 24.37 -5.51 0.55
C SER A 447 25.60 -6.11 -0.15
N SER A 448 25.73 -7.44 -0.13
CA SER A 448 26.82 -8.16 -0.80
C SER A 448 26.46 -9.64 -0.97
N CYS A 449 26.80 -10.20 -2.12
CA CYS A 449 26.73 -11.63 -2.42
C CYS A 449 28.00 -12.00 -3.19
N ASP A 450 28.69 -13.06 -2.78
CA ASP A 450 29.94 -13.50 -3.41
C ASP A 450 29.78 -14.92 -3.94
N ASP A 451 29.77 -15.04 -5.27
CA ASP A 451 29.59 -16.30 -5.98
C ASP A 451 30.73 -17.30 -5.71
N THR A 452 31.93 -16.81 -5.41
CA THR A 452 33.11 -17.67 -5.18
C THR A 452 33.07 -18.32 -3.80
N THR A 453 32.67 -17.56 -2.77
CA THR A 453 32.63 -18.05 -1.40
C THR A 453 31.24 -18.56 -0.99
N GLY A 454 30.19 -18.23 -1.75
CA GLY A 454 28.80 -18.52 -1.42
C GLY A 454 28.31 -17.79 -0.17
N LYS A 455 28.97 -16.67 0.18
CA LYS A 455 28.64 -15.84 1.35
C LYS A 455 27.73 -14.70 0.94
N ILE A 456 26.81 -14.36 1.84
CA ILE A 456 25.88 -13.26 1.67
C ILE A 456 25.92 -12.34 2.91
N LYS A 457 25.78 -11.03 2.67
CA LYS A 457 25.58 -10.02 3.70
C LYS A 457 24.19 -9.43 3.54
N LEU A 458 23.46 -9.44 4.64
CA LEU A 458 22.07 -9.02 4.74
C LEU A 458 21.98 -7.89 5.76
N LEU A 459 21.56 -6.71 5.34
CA LEU A 459 21.14 -5.67 6.26
C LEU A 459 19.74 -6.01 6.77
N VAL A 460 19.59 -6.11 8.09
CA VAL A 460 18.34 -6.48 8.77
C VAL A 460 17.91 -5.37 9.73
N PRO A 461 16.61 -5.18 9.97
CA PRO A 461 16.10 -4.03 10.74
C PRO A 461 16.46 -4.08 12.23
N SER A 462 16.79 -5.26 12.76
CA SER A 462 17.18 -5.44 14.15
C SER A 462 18.27 -6.50 14.30
N PRO A 463 19.12 -6.42 15.34
CA PRO A 463 20.10 -7.45 15.63
C PRO A 463 19.45 -8.80 15.90
N VAL A 464 19.92 -9.84 15.20
CA VAL A 464 19.43 -11.22 15.35
C VAL A 464 20.60 -12.19 15.42
N SER A 465 20.47 -13.24 16.23
CA SER A 465 21.42 -14.37 16.26
C SER A 465 21.25 -15.31 15.07
N SER A 466 20.02 -15.43 14.57
CA SER A 466 19.65 -16.18 13.37
C SER A 466 18.50 -15.48 12.65
N MET A 467 18.43 -15.63 11.33
CA MET A 467 17.31 -15.10 10.56
C MET A 467 15.99 -15.73 11.00
N PRO A 468 14.91 -14.94 11.13
CA PRO A 468 13.63 -15.41 11.64
C PRO A 468 12.84 -16.28 10.64
N GLY A 469 13.26 -16.29 9.38
CA GLY A 469 12.75 -17.19 8.33
C GLY A 469 13.83 -17.49 7.30
N LYS A 470 13.73 -18.66 6.66
CA LYS A 470 14.62 -19.16 5.62
C LYS A 470 14.09 -18.95 4.22
N ILE A 471 12.77 -18.81 4.06
CA ILE A 471 12.14 -18.54 2.76
C ILE A 471 12.16 -17.02 2.51
N LEU A 472 12.86 -16.60 1.46
CA LEU A 472 13.04 -15.21 1.06
C LEU A 472 12.44 -14.98 -0.32
N ILE A 473 11.62 -13.94 -0.47
CA ILE A 473 11.11 -13.50 -1.78
C ILE A 473 11.92 -12.30 -2.24
N VAL A 474 12.63 -12.43 -3.35
CA VAL A 474 13.37 -11.35 -4.01
C VAL A 474 12.37 -10.44 -4.72
N THR A 475 12.27 -9.20 -4.25
CA THR A 475 11.38 -8.19 -4.83
C THR A 475 12.05 -7.48 -6.00
N GLU A 476 11.30 -6.72 -6.80
CA GLU A 476 11.84 -5.79 -7.81
C GLU A 476 12.52 -4.57 -7.19
N MET A 477 12.29 -4.30 -5.90
CA MET A 477 12.91 -3.18 -5.22
C MET A 477 14.42 -3.38 -5.14
N ARG A 478 15.14 -2.40 -5.68
CA ARG A 478 16.59 -2.28 -5.57
C ARG A 478 16.92 -1.06 -4.73
N TYR A 479 17.89 -1.18 -3.85
CA TYR A 479 18.37 -0.10 -3.00
C TYR A 479 19.88 0.02 -3.16
N GLN A 480 20.39 1.25 -3.13
CA GLN A 480 21.82 1.49 -3.06
C GLN A 480 22.04 2.44 -1.89
N GLU A 481 22.77 1.96 -0.90
CA GLU A 481 23.04 2.70 0.34
C GLU A 481 23.96 3.91 0.14
#